data_AF-A0A2V8KV65-F1
#
_entry.id   AF-A0A2V8KV65-F1
#
_cell.length_a   1.000
_cell.length_b   1.000
_cell.length_c   1.000
_cell.angle_alpha   90.00
_cell.angle_beta   90.00
_cell.angle_gamma   90.00
#
_symmetry.space_group_name_H-M   'P 1'
#
loop_
_entity.id
_entity.type
_entity.pdbx_description
1 polymer ?
#
loop_
_entity_poly.entity_id
_entity_poly.type
_entity_poly.pdbx_seq_one_letter_code
_entity_poly.pdbx_strand_id
1 'polypeptide(L)'
;MLLDGLLLKAVRWRRSRTIWCAAGVLAAGLYAGREQAQVRDDQNTSELRVTLLGLVTPPLVVSAERAQRECIELPKNPLDYEILGPHGDTVISTRCEVVETGRANGTPSAWTVNRYQWTTVFTAEDSSRGQAARDTVVEEEVVLFEAQGRDVRAVWHGRFETGSFGVIRSITPEVARMPDGTTVLSVMSCVNGTGGCGQEFLHRHADGRWFPVKQTWLEQLPRSYAGRIRHGVRIDPASLVGTAGFYGDADANCCPSQELVVNLTLRSDVLALSKQPLVRPVQK
;
A
#
# COMPACT_ATOMS: atom_id res chain seq x y z
N MET A 1 14.78 -35.12 -74.74
CA MET A 1 15.24 -36.51 -74.47
C MET A 1 16.59 -36.43 -73.79
N LEU A 2 16.58 -36.51 -72.46
CA LEU A 2 17.75 -36.77 -71.62
C LEU A 2 17.20 -37.09 -70.23
N LEU A 3 17.56 -38.27 -69.75
CA LEU A 3 17.42 -38.78 -68.39
C LEU A 3 18.31 -37.98 -67.42
N ASP A 4 18.07 -38.18 -66.12
CA ASP A 4 18.88 -37.84 -64.92
C ASP A 4 18.14 -36.85 -63.98
N GLY A 5 17.95 -37.09 -62.69
CA GLY A 5 18.34 -38.19 -61.83
C GLY A 5 17.58 -38.07 -60.51
N LEU A 6 17.01 -39.19 -60.07
CA LEU A 6 16.46 -39.42 -58.74
C LEU A 6 17.48 -40.29 -58.01
N LEU A 7 18.10 -39.81 -56.92
CA LEU A 7 18.55 -40.60 -55.76
C LEU A 7 19.36 -39.73 -54.78
N LEU A 8 19.24 -40.07 -53.49
CA LEU A 8 20.00 -39.59 -52.32
C LEU A 8 19.47 -38.34 -51.59
N LYS A 9 18.39 -38.49 -50.80
CA LYS A 9 18.28 -37.88 -49.44
C LYS A 9 17.31 -38.68 -48.56
N ALA A 10 17.77 -39.77 -47.96
CA ALA A 10 16.95 -40.51 -46.99
C ALA A 10 17.75 -41.23 -45.90
N VAL A 11 18.80 -40.63 -45.32
CA VAL A 11 19.38 -41.14 -44.05
C VAL A 11 20.02 -39.99 -43.27
N ARG A 12 19.25 -39.26 -42.44
CA ARG A 12 19.75 -38.51 -41.27
C ARG A 12 18.60 -37.80 -40.54
N TRP A 13 17.70 -38.54 -39.90
CA TRP A 13 16.69 -37.92 -39.03
C TRP A 13 16.24 -38.83 -37.88
N ARG A 14 17.18 -39.42 -37.15
CA ARG A 14 16.92 -40.12 -35.87
C ARG A 14 18.16 -40.09 -35.00
N ARG A 15 18.43 -38.97 -34.31
CA ARG A 15 19.32 -38.89 -33.11
C ARG A 15 19.37 -37.47 -32.50
N SER A 16 18.23 -36.80 -32.32
CA SER A 16 18.19 -35.50 -31.60
C SER A 16 16.88 -35.26 -30.85
N ARG A 17 16.35 -36.25 -30.12
CA ARG A 17 15.12 -36.05 -29.31
C ARG A 17 15.26 -36.30 -27.81
N THR A 18 16.43 -36.66 -27.30
CA THR A 18 16.59 -36.98 -25.87
C THR A 18 17.29 -35.88 -25.05
N ILE A 19 17.73 -34.77 -25.66
CA ILE A 19 18.45 -33.68 -24.96
C ILE A 19 17.56 -32.45 -24.70
N TRP A 20 16.41 -32.34 -25.38
CA TRP A 20 15.54 -31.14 -25.25
C TRP A 20 14.54 -31.18 -24.10
N CYS A 21 14.36 -32.32 -23.40
CA CYS A 21 13.46 -32.39 -22.24
C CYS A 21 14.13 -31.99 -20.92
N ALA A 22 15.47 -32.02 -20.81
CA ALA A 22 16.17 -31.66 -19.58
C ALA A 22 16.39 -30.14 -19.42
N ALA A 23 16.47 -29.39 -20.53
CA ALA A 23 16.66 -27.93 -20.49
C ALA A 23 15.37 -27.16 -20.14
N GLY A 24 14.18 -27.70 -20.46
CA GLY A 24 12.90 -27.06 -20.16
C GLY A 24 12.52 -27.06 -18.67
N VAL A 25 12.93 -28.09 -17.93
CA VAL A 25 12.60 -28.22 -16.49
C VAL A 25 13.47 -27.29 -15.63
N LEU A 26 14.73 -27.05 -16.03
CA LEU A 26 15.61 -26.10 -15.33
C LEU A 26 15.24 -24.63 -15.61
N ALA A 27 14.71 -24.30 -16.79
CA ALA A 27 14.28 -22.94 -17.11
C ALA A 27 12.96 -22.54 -16.40
N ALA A 28 12.03 -23.48 -16.21
CA ALA A 28 10.77 -23.21 -15.50
C ALA A 28 10.98 -22.96 -13.98
N GLY A 29 11.94 -23.65 -13.35
CA GLY A 29 12.29 -23.42 -11.94
C GLY A 29 12.95 -22.07 -11.68
N LEU A 30 13.72 -21.55 -12.65
CA LEU A 30 14.36 -20.24 -12.54
C LEU A 30 13.40 -19.05 -12.76
N TYR A 31 12.30 -19.24 -13.50
CA TYR A 31 11.29 -18.20 -13.70
C TYR A 31 10.38 -18.03 -12.47
N ALA A 32 9.89 -19.14 -11.87
CA ALA A 32 9.03 -19.07 -10.69
C ALA A 32 9.74 -18.50 -9.44
N GLY A 33 11.06 -18.74 -9.31
CA GLY A 33 11.86 -18.16 -8.22
C GLY A 33 12.12 -16.66 -8.36
N ARG A 34 12.06 -16.10 -9.58
CA ARG A 34 12.35 -14.69 -9.84
C ARG A 34 11.15 -13.79 -9.53
N GLU A 35 9.94 -14.28 -9.78
CA GLU A 35 8.68 -13.58 -9.47
C GLU A 35 8.46 -13.48 -7.94
N GLN A 36 8.79 -14.53 -7.18
CA GLN A 36 8.73 -14.50 -5.71
C GLN A 36 9.81 -13.63 -5.05
N ALA A 37 11.01 -13.53 -5.64
CA ALA A 37 12.07 -12.70 -5.09
C ALA A 37 11.80 -11.20 -5.31
N GLN A 38 11.20 -10.83 -6.44
CA GLN A 38 10.90 -9.44 -6.79
C GLN A 38 9.74 -8.87 -5.95
N VAL A 39 8.70 -9.67 -5.69
CA VAL A 39 7.60 -9.29 -4.76
C VAL A 39 8.12 -9.02 -3.33
N ARG A 40 9.20 -9.69 -2.93
CA ARG A 40 9.75 -9.57 -1.57
C ARG A 40 10.61 -8.31 -1.37
N ASP A 41 11.25 -7.82 -2.42
CA ASP A 41 12.10 -6.61 -2.37
C ASP A 41 11.25 -5.33 -2.56
N ASP A 42 10.23 -5.38 -3.43
CA ASP A 42 9.35 -4.23 -3.69
C ASP A 42 8.43 -3.90 -2.49
N GLN A 43 8.01 -4.91 -1.72
CA GLN A 43 7.14 -4.70 -0.54
C GLN A 43 7.86 -4.16 0.70
N ASN A 44 9.15 -4.46 0.88
CA ASN A 44 9.83 -4.13 2.15
C ASN A 44 10.50 -2.75 2.19
N THR A 45 10.67 -2.08 1.03
CA THR A 45 11.40 -0.81 0.97
C THR A 45 10.60 0.38 0.43
N SER A 46 9.47 0.15 -0.23
CA SER A 46 8.72 1.20 -0.92
C SER A 46 7.69 1.91 -0.03
N GLU A 47 6.86 1.18 0.73
CA GLU A 47 5.70 1.77 1.43
C GLU A 47 6.07 2.48 2.76
N LEU A 48 7.03 1.94 3.52
CA LEU A 48 7.58 2.58 4.73
C LEU A 48 8.06 4.02 4.48
N ARG A 49 8.61 4.30 3.29
CA ARG A 49 9.04 5.65 2.90
C ARG A 49 7.85 6.57 2.69
N VAL A 50 6.78 6.08 2.05
CA VAL A 50 5.57 6.87 1.79
C VAL A 50 4.90 7.30 3.09
N THR A 51 4.83 6.42 4.10
CA THR A 51 4.23 6.78 5.40
C THR A 51 5.06 7.80 6.17
N LEU A 52 6.39 7.71 6.14
CA LEU A 52 7.27 8.70 6.77
C LEU A 52 7.16 10.09 6.12
N LEU A 53 6.96 10.12 4.81
CA LEU A 53 6.85 11.38 4.08
C LEU A 53 5.57 12.14 4.38
N GLY A 54 4.54 11.45 4.88
CA GLY A 54 3.32 12.09 5.35
C GLY A 54 3.47 12.87 6.66
N LEU A 55 4.61 12.78 7.36
CA LEU A 55 4.81 13.51 8.62
C LEU A 55 4.92 15.03 8.40
N VAL A 56 4.06 15.80 9.03
CA VAL A 56 4.03 17.27 8.89
C VAL A 56 5.16 17.90 9.72
N THR A 57 6.20 18.37 9.05
CA THR A 57 7.38 18.99 9.68
C THR A 57 7.77 20.31 9.00
N PRO A 58 7.79 21.46 9.70
CA PRO A 58 7.39 21.64 11.10
C PRO A 58 5.88 21.44 11.29
N PRO A 59 5.41 21.18 12.52
CA PRO A 59 3.99 20.95 12.74
C PRO A 59 3.17 22.20 12.44
N LEU A 60 2.06 22.02 11.72
CA LEU A 60 1.09 23.07 11.44
C LEU A 60 -0.03 23.05 12.50
N VAL A 61 -0.30 24.19 13.12
CA VAL A 61 -1.38 24.35 14.11
C VAL A 61 -2.43 25.29 13.56
N VAL A 62 -3.69 24.87 13.63
CA VAL A 62 -4.87 25.65 13.18
C VAL A 62 -5.99 25.49 14.21
N SER A 63 -7.00 26.36 14.17
CA SER A 63 -8.17 26.16 15.02
C SER A 63 -8.93 24.90 14.62
N ALA A 64 -9.55 24.22 15.58
CA ALA A 64 -10.34 23.02 15.32
C ALA A 64 -11.51 23.31 14.35
N GLU A 65 -12.15 24.48 14.48
CA GLU A 65 -13.22 24.93 13.58
C GLU A 65 -12.72 25.09 12.14
N ARG A 66 -11.53 25.70 11.95
CA ARG A 66 -10.96 25.88 10.62
C ARG A 66 -10.65 24.53 9.97
N ALA A 67 -9.99 23.63 10.70
CA ALA A 67 -9.67 22.29 10.18
C ALA A 67 -10.91 21.53 9.70
N GLN A 68 -12.04 21.68 10.40
CA GLN A 68 -13.32 21.03 10.07
C GLN A 68 -14.03 21.61 8.85
N ARG A 69 -13.73 22.86 8.45
CA ARG A 69 -14.48 23.57 7.41
C ARG A 69 -13.66 23.86 6.16
N GLU A 70 -12.35 23.94 6.30
CA GLU A 70 -11.44 24.33 5.24
C GLU A 70 -10.41 23.23 4.99
N CYS A 71 -10.03 23.07 3.72
CA CYS A 71 -8.82 22.34 3.40
C CYS A 71 -7.61 23.13 3.88
N ILE A 72 -6.77 22.47 4.66
CA ILE A 72 -5.54 23.06 5.17
C ILE A 72 -4.42 22.77 4.17
N GLU A 73 -3.71 23.81 3.72
CA GLU A 73 -2.52 23.63 2.90
C GLU A 73 -1.40 23.00 3.74
N LEU A 74 -0.99 21.79 3.35
CA LEU A 74 0.08 21.04 3.99
C LEU A 74 1.31 20.99 3.08
N PRO A 75 2.52 20.83 3.63
CA PRO A 75 3.71 20.63 2.83
C PRO A 75 3.52 19.45 1.88
N LYS A 76 3.74 19.66 0.58
CA LYS A 76 3.70 18.56 -0.39
C LYS A 76 4.81 17.56 -0.07
N ASN A 77 4.50 16.28 -0.14
CA ASN A 77 5.53 15.27 -0.03
C ASN A 77 6.35 15.27 -1.35
N PRO A 78 7.69 15.27 -1.30
CA PRO A 78 8.53 15.27 -2.51
C PRO A 78 8.38 14.02 -3.39
N LEU A 79 7.79 12.94 -2.88
CA LEU A 79 7.37 11.76 -3.66
C LEU A 79 5.90 11.80 -4.05
N ASP A 80 5.13 12.81 -3.64
CA ASP A 80 3.90 13.11 -4.35
C ASP A 80 4.35 13.45 -5.76
N TYR A 81 4.22 12.47 -6.66
CA TYR A 81 4.39 12.69 -8.08
C TYR A 81 3.64 13.97 -8.37
N GLU A 82 4.34 15.02 -8.82
CA GLU A 82 3.66 16.16 -9.43
C GLU A 82 2.65 15.53 -10.36
N ILE A 83 1.36 15.80 -10.15
CA ILE A 83 0.30 15.13 -10.87
C ILE A 83 0.56 15.41 -12.34
N LEU A 84 1.20 14.44 -13.01
CA LEU A 84 1.38 14.42 -14.43
C LEU A 84 0.03 13.94 -14.90
N GLY A 85 -0.93 14.87 -14.98
CA GLY A 85 -2.27 14.60 -15.48
C GLY A 85 -2.12 13.75 -16.75
N PRO A 86 -2.96 12.73 -16.95
CA PRO A 86 -2.66 11.67 -17.89
C PRO A 86 -2.40 12.21 -19.31
N HIS A 87 -2.95 13.36 -19.70
CA HIS A 87 -2.77 13.95 -21.02
C HIS A 87 -2.76 15.50 -21.07
N GLY A 88 -2.41 16.22 -19.99
CA GLY A 88 -2.48 17.69 -19.96
C GLY A 88 -1.22 18.40 -19.46
N ASP A 89 -0.71 19.36 -20.24
CA ASP A 89 0.55 20.08 -19.93
C ASP A 89 0.42 21.15 -18.83
N THR A 90 -0.79 21.65 -18.50
CA THR A 90 -0.94 22.77 -17.56
C THR A 90 -2.22 22.70 -16.72
N VAL A 91 -2.10 23.01 -15.43
CA VAL A 91 -3.23 23.13 -14.49
C VAL A 91 -4.04 24.39 -14.80
N ILE A 92 -5.36 24.24 -14.99
CA ILE A 92 -6.31 25.35 -15.14
C ILE A 92 -6.83 25.80 -13.78
N SER A 93 -7.26 24.84 -12.96
CA SER A 93 -7.82 25.13 -11.64
C SER A 93 -7.66 23.93 -10.72
N THR A 94 -7.45 24.20 -9.44
CA THR A 94 -7.54 23.21 -8.37
C THR A 94 -8.56 23.68 -7.35
N ARG A 95 -9.47 22.78 -6.97
CA ARG A 95 -10.46 22.96 -5.91
C ARG A 95 -10.17 21.94 -4.81
N CYS A 96 -10.48 22.32 -3.57
CA CYS A 96 -10.50 21.40 -2.45
C CYS A 96 -11.78 21.56 -1.63
N GLU A 97 -12.30 20.44 -1.12
CA GLU A 97 -13.42 20.42 -0.19
C GLU A 97 -13.19 19.39 0.93
N VAL A 98 -13.67 19.71 2.14
CA VAL A 98 -13.69 18.75 3.26
C VAL A 98 -14.89 17.83 3.07
N VAL A 99 -14.64 16.54 2.79
CA VAL A 99 -15.71 15.56 2.53
C VAL A 99 -16.08 14.75 3.76
N GLU A 100 -15.15 14.56 4.69
CA GLU A 100 -15.39 13.83 5.93
C GLU A 100 -14.60 14.43 7.08
N THR A 101 -15.18 14.45 8.28
CA THR A 101 -14.47 14.70 9.53
C THR A 101 -14.98 13.73 10.58
N GLY A 102 -14.06 12.98 11.17
CA GLY A 102 -14.37 11.94 12.15
C GLY A 102 -13.30 11.82 13.22
N ARG A 103 -13.58 11.05 14.27
CA ARG A 103 -12.54 10.65 15.23
C ARG A 103 -11.67 9.57 14.60
N ALA A 104 -10.38 9.58 14.93
CA ALA A 104 -9.54 8.43 14.59
C ALA A 104 -10.07 7.18 15.32
N ASN A 105 -10.06 6.03 14.63
CA ASN A 105 -10.45 4.77 15.27
C ASN A 105 -9.43 4.37 16.34
N GLY A 106 -9.91 3.79 17.43
CA GLY A 106 -9.06 3.20 18.49
C GLY A 106 -8.42 4.21 19.47
N THR A 107 -8.80 5.50 19.43
CA THR A 107 -8.12 6.54 20.21
C THR A 107 -8.91 7.10 21.41
N PRO A 108 -8.21 7.69 22.39
CA PRO A 108 -8.76 8.74 23.24
C PRO A 108 -9.33 9.89 22.39
N SER A 109 -10.25 10.70 22.92
CA SER A 109 -10.99 11.78 22.22
C SER A 109 -10.14 12.92 21.62
N ALA A 110 -8.82 12.78 21.58
CA ALA A 110 -7.86 13.80 21.19
C ALA A 110 -7.42 13.72 19.71
N TRP A 111 -7.91 12.76 18.93
CA TRP A 111 -7.48 12.58 17.55
C TRP A 111 -8.66 12.67 16.58
N THR A 112 -8.48 13.47 15.53
CA THR A 112 -9.46 13.70 14.48
C THR A 112 -8.83 13.39 13.13
N VAL A 113 -9.60 12.77 12.24
CA VAL A 113 -9.22 12.53 10.85
C VAL A 113 -10.15 13.35 9.97
N ASN A 114 -9.56 14.13 9.08
CA ASN A 114 -10.30 14.82 8.03
C ASN A 114 -9.94 14.21 6.68
N ARG A 115 -10.94 14.07 5.81
CA ARG A 115 -10.74 13.72 4.41
C ARG A 115 -11.04 14.93 3.55
N TYR A 116 -10.10 15.27 2.69
CA TYR A 116 -10.23 16.29 1.69
C TYR A 116 -10.35 15.65 0.31
N GLN A 117 -11.22 16.19 -0.53
CA GLN A 117 -11.27 15.85 -1.94
C GLN A 117 -10.69 17.00 -2.74
N TRP A 118 -9.62 16.72 -3.47
CA TRP A 118 -9.02 17.63 -4.42
C TRP A 118 -9.53 17.33 -5.82
N THR A 119 -9.84 18.37 -6.58
CA THR A 119 -10.23 18.24 -7.98
C THR A 119 -9.38 19.20 -8.79
N THR A 120 -8.53 18.63 -9.65
CA THR A 120 -7.63 19.40 -10.51
C THR A 120 -8.07 19.24 -11.96
N VAL A 121 -8.31 20.36 -12.62
CA VAL A 121 -8.67 20.42 -14.04
C VAL A 121 -7.46 20.87 -14.83
N PHE A 122 -7.09 20.11 -15.85
CA PHE A 122 -5.97 20.37 -16.73
C PHE A 122 -6.44 20.89 -18.10
N THR A 123 -5.54 21.49 -18.85
CA THR A 123 -5.74 21.73 -20.28
C THR A 123 -5.95 20.41 -21.02
N ALA A 124 -6.75 20.43 -22.08
CA ALA A 124 -6.85 19.31 -22.99
C ALA A 124 -5.52 19.10 -23.74
N GLU A 125 -5.13 17.85 -24.01
CA GLU A 125 -4.02 17.52 -24.91
C GLU A 125 -4.20 18.22 -26.27
N ASP A 126 -5.43 18.15 -26.79
CA ASP A 126 -5.86 18.85 -28.00
C ASP A 126 -6.80 20.01 -27.64
N SER A 127 -6.21 21.20 -27.53
CA SER A 127 -6.92 22.45 -27.24
C SER A 127 -8.05 22.78 -28.23
N SER A 128 -8.03 22.22 -29.45
CA SER A 128 -9.08 22.44 -30.46
C SER A 128 -10.42 21.79 -30.09
N ARG A 129 -10.41 20.77 -29.22
CA ARG A 129 -11.60 20.06 -28.76
C ARG A 129 -12.37 20.81 -27.66
N GLY A 130 -11.85 21.95 -27.19
CA GLY A 130 -12.51 22.82 -26.22
C GLY A 130 -12.62 22.21 -24.82
N GLN A 131 -13.56 22.74 -24.01
CA GLN A 131 -13.67 22.41 -22.58
C GLN A 131 -14.00 20.94 -22.30
N ALA A 132 -14.70 20.27 -23.21
CA ALA A 132 -15.12 18.88 -23.06
C ALA A 132 -13.96 17.87 -23.14
N ALA A 133 -12.79 18.30 -23.62
CA ALA A 133 -11.59 17.47 -23.70
C ALA A 133 -10.60 17.72 -22.56
N ARG A 134 -10.97 18.50 -21.54
CA ARG A 134 -10.13 18.75 -20.37
C ARG A 134 -10.07 17.51 -19.50
N ASP A 135 -8.88 17.17 -19.06
CA ASP A 135 -8.70 16.13 -18.06
C ASP A 135 -9.04 16.66 -16.68
N THR A 136 -9.70 15.82 -15.88
CA THR A 136 -10.00 16.10 -14.48
C THR A 136 -9.46 14.95 -13.65
N VAL A 137 -8.58 15.28 -12.71
CA VAL A 137 -8.04 14.34 -11.73
C VAL A 137 -8.72 14.62 -10.39
N VAL A 138 -9.21 13.56 -9.77
CA VAL A 138 -9.77 13.60 -8.42
C VAL A 138 -8.82 12.87 -7.49
N GLU A 139 -8.52 13.49 -6.36
CA GLU A 139 -7.64 12.92 -5.34
C GLU A 139 -8.31 13.04 -3.99
N GLU A 140 -7.98 12.10 -3.11
CA GLU A 140 -8.28 12.22 -1.70
C GLU A 140 -7.01 12.56 -0.93
N GLU A 141 -7.14 13.39 0.09
CA GLU A 141 -6.11 13.60 1.08
C GLU A 141 -6.68 13.33 2.47
N VAL A 142 -5.99 12.48 3.23
CA VAL A 142 -6.37 12.14 4.59
C VAL A 142 -5.42 12.83 5.54
N VAL A 143 -5.94 13.64 6.46
CA VAL A 143 -5.15 14.41 7.43
C VAL A 143 -5.48 13.97 8.84
N LEU A 144 -4.45 13.61 9.59
CA LEU A 144 -4.54 13.26 11.01
C LEU A 144 -4.16 14.48 11.87
N PHE A 145 -5.10 14.85 12.74
CA PHE A 145 -4.98 15.96 13.67
C PHE A 145 -4.91 15.48 15.12
N GLU A 146 -4.05 16.11 15.91
CA GLU A 146 -3.98 15.98 17.37
C GLU A 146 -4.56 17.23 18.04
N ALA A 147 -5.50 17.06 18.96
CA ALA A 147 -6.13 18.14 19.70
C ALA A 147 -5.15 18.84 20.67
N GLN A 148 -5.23 20.17 20.70
CA GLN A 148 -4.47 21.06 21.59
C GLN A 148 -5.39 22.15 22.14
N GLY A 149 -6.27 21.77 23.06
CA GLY A 149 -7.29 22.68 23.59
C GLY A 149 -8.33 23.03 22.52
N ARG A 150 -8.32 24.27 22.03
CA ARG A 150 -9.22 24.74 20.95
C ARG A 150 -8.61 24.60 19.56
N ASP A 151 -7.32 24.33 19.51
CA ASP A 151 -6.58 24.16 18.28
C ASP A 151 -6.33 22.69 18.00
N VAL A 152 -5.91 22.41 16.77
CA VAL A 152 -5.45 21.10 16.33
C VAL A 152 -4.12 21.23 15.63
N ARG A 153 -3.25 20.25 15.84
CA ARG A 153 -1.96 20.12 15.17
C ARG A 153 -2.07 19.05 14.09
N ALA A 154 -1.79 19.40 12.84
CA ALA A 154 -1.61 18.42 11.77
C ALA A 154 -0.34 17.60 12.08
N VAL A 155 -0.48 16.28 12.14
CA VAL A 155 0.61 15.36 12.49
C VAL A 155 1.06 14.56 11.29
N TRP A 156 0.10 14.07 10.51
CA TRP A 156 0.36 13.23 9.37
C TRP A 156 -0.68 13.49 8.28
N HIS A 157 -0.30 13.38 7.02
CA HIS A 157 -1.25 13.36 5.91
C HIS A 157 -0.78 12.44 4.78
N GLY A 158 -1.71 12.01 3.93
CA GLY A 158 -1.42 11.27 2.72
C GLY A 158 -2.42 11.61 1.64
N ARG A 159 -1.93 11.98 0.45
CA ARG A 159 -2.71 12.33 -0.73
C ARG A 159 -2.55 11.26 -1.80
N PHE A 160 -3.65 10.88 -2.46
CA PHE A 160 -3.66 9.83 -3.48
C PHE A 160 -4.76 10.06 -4.51
N GLU A 161 -4.49 9.69 -5.76
CA GLU A 161 -5.48 9.71 -6.84
C GLU A 161 -6.59 8.70 -6.59
N THR A 162 -7.84 9.11 -6.84
CA THR A 162 -9.03 8.26 -6.80
C THR A 162 -9.71 8.20 -8.17
N GLY A 163 -10.67 7.31 -8.34
CA GLY A 163 -11.37 7.10 -9.61
C GLY A 163 -10.83 5.89 -10.40
N SER A 164 -11.09 5.87 -11.72
CA SER A 164 -10.83 4.71 -12.57
C SER A 164 -9.36 4.38 -12.78
N PHE A 165 -8.47 5.36 -12.60
CA PHE A 165 -7.03 5.21 -12.78
C PHE A 165 -6.25 5.21 -11.46
N GLY A 166 -6.91 5.56 -10.35
CA GLY A 166 -6.31 5.54 -9.02
C GLY A 166 -5.91 4.12 -8.62
N VAL A 167 -4.63 3.91 -8.30
CA VAL A 167 -4.13 2.63 -7.79
C VAL A 167 -4.58 2.40 -6.36
N ILE A 168 -4.53 3.44 -5.54
CA ILE A 168 -4.91 3.41 -4.12
C ILE A 168 -6.42 3.62 -4.02
N ARG A 169 -7.10 2.67 -3.38
CA ARG A 169 -8.53 2.77 -3.06
C ARG A 169 -8.78 3.62 -1.83
N SER A 170 -7.96 3.43 -0.80
CA SER A 170 -8.17 4.08 0.49
C SER A 170 -6.90 4.11 1.32
N ILE A 171 -6.69 5.22 2.02
CA ILE A 171 -5.76 5.32 3.14
C ILE A 171 -6.55 5.57 4.43
N THR A 172 -6.18 4.87 5.50
CA THR A 172 -6.85 4.93 6.81
C THR A 172 -5.81 5.00 7.93
N PRO A 173 -5.59 6.19 8.52
CA PRO A 173 -4.77 6.31 9.71
C PRO A 173 -5.57 5.91 10.95
N GLU A 174 -4.90 5.23 11.86
CA GLU A 174 -5.40 4.84 13.17
C GLU A 174 -4.33 5.15 14.20
N VAL A 175 -4.75 5.59 15.38
CA VAL A 175 -3.81 5.88 16.47
C VAL A 175 -4.19 5.04 17.67
N ALA A 176 -3.20 4.56 18.39
CA ALA A 176 -3.40 3.87 19.65
C ALA A 176 -2.39 4.34 20.69
N ARG A 177 -2.76 4.25 21.96
CA ARG A 177 -1.85 4.45 23.07
C ARG A 177 -1.54 3.12 23.74
N MET A 178 -0.27 2.77 23.77
CA MET A 178 0.23 1.56 24.39
C MET A 178 0.23 1.69 25.92
N PRO A 179 0.24 0.57 26.67
CA PRO A 179 0.25 0.59 28.13
C PRO A 179 1.45 1.33 28.75
N ASP A 180 2.59 1.38 28.07
CA ASP A 180 3.79 2.13 28.47
C ASP A 180 3.69 3.64 28.17
N GLY A 181 2.58 4.09 27.60
CA GLY A 181 2.31 5.46 27.24
C GLY A 181 2.76 5.85 25.83
N THR A 182 3.45 4.97 25.10
CA THR A 182 3.84 5.16 23.70
C THR A 182 2.61 5.37 22.82
N THR A 183 2.65 6.35 21.92
CA THR A 183 1.61 6.51 20.90
C THR A 183 2.07 5.83 19.61
N VAL A 184 1.22 4.99 19.03
CA VAL A 184 1.45 4.32 17.76
C VAL A 184 0.47 4.88 16.73
N LEU A 185 0.98 5.25 15.56
CA LEU A 185 0.20 5.57 14.37
C LEU A 185 0.35 4.41 13.39
N SER A 186 -0.78 3.85 13.00
CA SER A 186 -0.90 2.85 11.94
C SER A 186 -1.51 3.50 10.71
N VAL A 187 -0.92 3.34 9.54
CA VAL A 187 -1.48 3.83 8.27
C VAL A 187 -1.73 2.63 7.38
N MET A 188 -3.01 2.30 7.18
CA MET A 188 -3.42 1.22 6.27
C MET A 188 -3.73 1.80 4.89
N SER A 189 -3.09 1.26 3.86
CA SER A 189 -3.28 1.64 2.46
C SER A 189 -3.80 0.43 1.69
N CYS A 190 -4.96 0.54 1.06
CA CYS A 190 -5.54 -0.53 0.26
C CYS A 190 -5.56 -0.13 -1.21
N VAL A 191 -5.19 -1.04 -2.10
CA VAL A 191 -5.25 -0.80 -3.56
C VAL A 191 -6.59 -1.27 -4.16
N ASN A 192 -6.91 -0.79 -5.35
CA ASN A 192 -8.10 -1.18 -6.08
C ASN A 192 -8.05 -2.63 -6.62
N GLY A 193 -9.21 -3.16 -7.01
CA GLY A 193 -9.34 -4.47 -7.67
C GLY A 193 -9.12 -5.67 -6.74
N THR A 194 -8.24 -6.59 -7.16
CA THR A 194 -7.88 -7.80 -6.39
C THR A 194 -6.62 -7.64 -5.56
N GLY A 195 -6.09 -6.42 -5.46
CA GLY A 195 -4.88 -6.17 -4.68
C GLY A 195 -5.12 -6.15 -3.17
N GLY A 196 -4.02 -6.15 -2.42
CA GLY A 196 -4.03 -6.23 -0.96
C GLY A 196 -4.09 -4.87 -0.26
N CYS A 197 -4.02 -4.92 1.07
CA CYS A 197 -3.75 -3.75 1.89
C CYS A 197 -2.34 -3.84 2.48
N GLY A 198 -1.56 -2.78 2.34
CA GLY A 198 -0.37 -2.52 3.13
C GLY A 198 -0.76 -1.84 4.45
N GLN A 199 0.05 -2.03 5.48
CA GLN A 199 -0.13 -1.33 6.73
C GLN A 199 1.21 -0.98 7.33
N GLU A 200 1.43 0.31 7.54
CA GLU A 200 2.68 0.84 8.05
C GLU A 200 2.52 1.45 9.43
N PHE A 201 3.62 1.47 10.18
CA PHE A 201 3.60 1.85 11.58
C PHE A 201 4.65 2.93 11.87
N LEU A 202 4.22 3.93 12.61
CA LEU A 202 5.05 4.94 13.24
C LEU A 202 4.81 4.88 14.75
N HIS A 203 5.84 5.15 15.54
CA HIS A 203 5.68 5.34 16.98
C HIS A 203 6.22 6.70 17.41
N ARG A 204 5.61 7.26 18.44
CA ARG A 204 5.97 8.56 18.99
C ARG A 204 6.74 8.38 20.28
N HIS A 205 7.97 8.91 20.31
CA HIS A 205 8.78 8.96 21.51
C HIS A 205 8.28 10.02 22.50
N ALA A 206 8.75 9.93 23.75
CA ALA A 206 8.40 10.89 24.81
C ALA A 206 8.78 12.35 24.48
N ASP A 207 9.79 12.55 23.62
CA ASP A 207 10.18 13.88 23.12
C ASP A 207 9.26 14.42 22.02
N GLY A 208 8.23 13.65 21.64
CA GLY A 208 7.22 14.03 20.68
C GLY A 208 7.58 13.72 19.23
N ARG A 209 8.79 13.21 18.93
CA ARG A 209 9.21 12.84 17.57
C ARG A 209 8.62 11.50 17.14
N TRP A 210 8.34 11.38 15.84
CA TRP A 210 7.84 10.16 15.21
C TRP A 210 8.98 9.40 14.53
N PHE A 211 8.94 8.08 14.63
CA PHE A 211 9.92 7.18 14.03
C PHE A 211 9.23 6.00 13.33
N PRO A 212 9.84 5.45 12.27
CA PRO A 212 9.30 4.26 11.60
C PRO A 212 9.44 3.02 12.47
N VAL A 213 8.45 2.14 12.37
CA VAL A 213 8.50 0.82 13.00
C VAL A 213 8.80 -0.23 11.93
N LYS A 214 9.90 -0.96 12.11
CA LYS A 214 10.32 -2.06 11.25
C LYS A 214 9.47 -3.30 11.51
N GLN A 215 8.91 -3.87 10.45
CA GLN A 215 8.02 -5.03 10.54
C GLN A 215 8.78 -6.35 10.31
N THR A 216 9.60 -6.74 11.29
CA THR A 216 10.44 -7.95 11.19
C THR A 216 9.66 -9.26 11.38
N TRP A 217 8.42 -9.19 11.85
CA TRP A 217 7.61 -10.36 12.18
C TRP A 217 7.37 -11.30 10.98
N LEU A 218 7.33 -10.76 9.75
CA LEU A 218 7.22 -11.57 8.51
C LEU A 218 8.40 -12.52 8.32
N GLU A 219 9.61 -12.06 8.67
CA GLU A 219 10.85 -12.84 8.56
C GLU A 219 10.95 -13.94 9.62
N GLN A 220 10.18 -13.81 10.70
CA GLN A 220 10.12 -14.75 11.82
C GLN A 220 9.10 -15.87 11.59
N LEU A 221 8.26 -15.76 10.55
CA LEU A 221 7.31 -16.81 10.20
C LEU A 221 8.02 -18.07 9.66
N PRO A 222 7.44 -19.27 9.85
CA PRO A 222 7.93 -20.46 9.17
C PRO A 222 8.02 -20.24 7.66
N ARG A 223 9.08 -20.75 7.02
CA ARG A 223 9.27 -20.60 5.55
C ARG A 223 8.08 -21.14 4.74
N SER A 224 7.36 -22.14 5.26
CA SER A 224 6.16 -22.70 4.64
C SER A 224 4.96 -21.73 4.59
N TYR A 225 5.03 -20.59 5.27
CA TYR A 225 3.99 -19.56 5.24
C TYR A 225 4.22 -18.57 4.10
N ALA A 226 5.42 -18.55 3.49
CA ALA A 226 5.73 -17.68 2.36
C ALA A 226 4.77 -17.97 1.18
N GLY A 227 4.24 -16.92 0.57
CA GLY A 227 3.28 -17.02 -0.54
C GLY A 227 1.85 -17.41 -0.16
N ARG A 228 1.60 -17.75 1.11
CA ARG A 228 0.26 -18.05 1.63
C ARG A 228 -0.47 -16.83 2.18
N ILE A 229 0.24 -15.71 2.37
CA ILE A 229 -0.32 -14.40 2.71
C ILE A 229 -0.30 -13.58 1.43
N ARG A 230 -1.46 -13.35 0.79
CA ARG A 230 -1.52 -12.75 -0.55
C ARG A 230 -1.97 -11.29 -0.58
N HIS A 231 -2.89 -10.90 0.32
CA HIS A 231 -3.57 -9.59 0.27
C HIS A 231 -3.23 -8.69 1.46
N GLY A 232 -2.04 -8.90 2.03
CA GLY A 232 -1.57 -8.16 3.20
C GLY A 232 -2.16 -8.65 4.52
N VAL A 233 -1.88 -7.88 5.57
CA VAL A 233 -2.19 -8.21 6.96
C VAL A 233 -2.81 -6.98 7.63
N ARG A 234 -3.87 -7.20 8.39
CA ARG A 234 -4.50 -6.19 9.23
C ARG A 234 -4.04 -6.37 10.67
N ILE A 235 -3.33 -5.38 11.21
CA ILE A 235 -2.81 -5.36 12.58
C ILE A 235 -3.53 -4.27 13.37
N ASP A 236 -4.27 -4.62 14.41
CA ASP A 236 -4.88 -3.61 15.29
C ASP A 236 -3.77 -2.88 16.09
N PRO A 237 -3.60 -1.55 15.96
CA PRO A 237 -2.53 -0.81 16.64
C PRO A 237 -2.67 -0.79 18.17
N ALA A 238 -3.86 -1.03 18.72
CA ALA A 238 -4.09 -1.02 20.17
C ALA A 238 -3.72 -2.35 20.84
N SER A 239 -4.04 -3.47 20.18
CA SER A 239 -3.76 -4.82 20.71
C SER A 239 -2.49 -5.44 20.14
N LEU A 240 -1.98 -4.90 19.03
CA LEU A 240 -0.92 -5.49 18.20
C LEU A 240 -1.24 -6.94 17.77
N VAL A 241 -2.52 -7.27 17.64
CA VAL A 241 -2.99 -8.52 17.06
C VAL A 241 -3.16 -8.32 15.56
N GLY A 242 -2.49 -9.16 14.77
CA GLY A 242 -2.59 -9.19 13.32
C GLY A 242 -3.44 -10.34 12.81
N THR A 243 -4.17 -10.10 11.73
CA THR A 243 -4.98 -11.08 11.01
C THR A 243 -4.67 -11.00 9.52
N ALA A 244 -4.59 -12.14 8.86
CA ALA A 244 -4.38 -12.21 7.42
C ALA A 244 -5.09 -13.43 6.82
N GLY A 245 -5.58 -13.27 5.58
CA GLY A 245 -6.02 -14.41 4.78
C GLY A 245 -4.85 -15.37 4.53
N PHE A 246 -5.06 -16.66 4.83
CA PHE A 246 -4.04 -17.69 4.70
C PHE A 246 -4.49 -18.76 3.69
N TYR A 247 -3.91 -18.68 2.49
CA TYR A 247 -4.39 -19.40 1.31
C TYR A 247 -3.82 -20.82 1.26
N GLY A 248 -4.68 -21.81 1.04
CA GLY A 248 -4.31 -23.15 0.60
C GLY A 248 -4.15 -23.23 -0.93
N ASP A 249 -3.68 -24.37 -1.42
CA ASP A 249 -3.39 -24.56 -2.85
C ASP A 249 -4.64 -24.49 -3.74
N ALA A 250 -5.81 -24.84 -3.19
CA ALA A 250 -7.09 -24.83 -3.90
C ALA A 250 -7.91 -23.56 -3.68
N ASP A 251 -7.41 -22.59 -2.91
CA ASP A 251 -8.16 -21.37 -2.61
C ASP A 251 -8.19 -20.44 -3.82
N ALA A 252 -9.40 -19.96 -4.14
CA ALA A 252 -9.57 -18.88 -5.10
C ALA A 252 -8.93 -17.60 -4.55
N ASN A 253 -8.47 -16.72 -5.45
CA ASN A 253 -7.75 -15.50 -5.06
C ASN A 253 -8.56 -14.58 -4.11
N CYS A 254 -9.89 -14.62 -4.16
CA CYS A 254 -10.76 -13.81 -3.29
C CYS A 254 -10.93 -14.36 -1.87
N CYS A 255 -10.64 -15.65 -1.66
CA CYS A 255 -11.40 -16.45 -0.72
C CYS A 255 -10.49 -17.45 0.00
N PRO A 256 -9.71 -16.99 1.00
CA PRO A 256 -8.85 -17.87 1.78
C PRO A 256 -9.70 -18.82 2.62
N SER A 257 -9.28 -20.08 2.71
CA SER A 257 -9.92 -21.10 3.55
C SER A 257 -9.48 -21.03 5.01
N GLN A 258 -8.35 -20.38 5.28
CA GLN A 258 -7.76 -20.23 6.61
C GLN A 258 -7.43 -18.77 6.90
N GLU A 259 -7.30 -18.46 8.19
CA GLU A 259 -6.84 -17.19 8.71
C GLU A 259 -5.56 -17.42 9.50
N LEU A 260 -4.56 -16.57 9.26
CA LEU A 260 -3.38 -16.43 10.08
C LEU A 260 -3.64 -15.36 11.14
N VAL A 261 -3.47 -15.71 12.41
CA VAL A 261 -3.48 -14.79 13.54
C VAL A 261 -2.08 -14.68 14.12
N VAL A 262 -1.56 -13.46 14.19
CA VAL A 262 -0.26 -13.15 14.80
C VAL A 262 -0.47 -12.29 16.04
N ASN A 263 0.30 -12.58 17.08
CA ASN A 263 0.39 -11.71 18.24
C ASN A 263 1.75 -11.02 18.16
N LEU A 264 1.74 -9.69 18.18
CA LEU A 264 2.95 -8.90 17.99
C LEU A 264 3.33 -8.18 19.27
N THR A 265 4.55 -7.66 19.29
CA THR A 265 5.05 -6.76 20.33
C THR A 265 5.89 -5.69 19.67
N LEU A 266 5.71 -4.44 20.11
CA LEU A 266 6.55 -3.32 19.71
C LEU A 266 7.72 -3.25 20.70
N ARG A 267 8.94 -3.50 20.22
CA ARG A 267 10.18 -3.38 20.99
C ARG A 267 11.02 -2.28 20.38
N SER A 268 11.05 -1.10 21.01
CA SER A 268 11.63 0.10 20.40
C SER A 268 10.94 0.40 19.07
N ASP A 269 11.67 0.31 17.96
CA ASP A 269 11.27 0.58 16.59
C ASP A 269 10.97 -0.70 15.80
N VAL A 270 10.73 -1.83 16.48
CA VAL A 270 10.55 -3.13 15.81
C VAL A 270 9.25 -3.80 16.23
N LEU A 271 8.43 -4.16 15.24
CA LEU A 271 7.28 -5.04 15.41
C LEU A 271 7.72 -6.50 15.14
N ALA A 272 7.62 -7.33 16.18
CA ALA A 272 8.07 -8.73 16.16
C ALA A 272 6.99 -9.68 16.70
N LEU A 273 7.08 -10.97 16.37
CA LEU A 273 6.20 -11.98 16.95
C LEU A 273 6.43 -12.08 18.46
N SER A 274 5.35 -12.00 19.24
CA SER A 274 5.39 -12.23 20.69
C SER A 274 5.08 -13.68 21.06
N LYS A 275 4.36 -14.41 20.17
CA LYS A 275 3.98 -15.82 20.32
C LYS A 275 4.04 -16.52 18.97
N GLN A 276 3.94 -17.85 19.00
CA GLN A 276 3.78 -18.62 17.77
C GLN A 276 2.51 -18.19 17.02
N PRO A 277 2.57 -18.05 15.68
CA PRO A 277 1.40 -17.73 14.88
C PRO A 277 0.39 -18.88 14.93
N LEU A 278 -0.91 -18.53 14.93
CA LEU A 278 -2.00 -19.49 14.87
C LEU A 278 -2.60 -19.48 13.46
N VAL A 279 -2.80 -20.66 12.88
CA VAL A 279 -3.58 -20.82 11.65
C VAL A 279 -4.88 -21.54 12.00
N ARG A 280 -6.02 -20.96 11.61
CA ARG A 280 -7.34 -21.52 11.90
C ARG A 280 -8.25 -21.46 10.68
N PRO A 281 -9.27 -22.33 10.56
CA PRO A 281 -10.29 -22.20 9.51
C PRO A 281 -11.04 -20.87 9.62
N VAL A 282 -11.39 -20.27 8.48
CA VAL A 282 -12.30 -19.11 8.45
C VAL A 282 -13.71 -19.58 8.84
N GLN A 283 -14.28 -18.95 9.87
CA GLN A 283 -15.70 -19.15 10.21
C GLN A 283 -16.54 -18.39 9.18
N LYS A 284 -17.35 -19.11 8.42
CA LYS A 284 -18.31 -18.55 7.46
C LYS A 284 -19.64 -18.27 8.13
#